data_AF-A0A5N7WU54-F1
#
_entry.id   AF-A0A5N7WU54-F1
#
_cell.length_a   1.000
_cell.length_b   1.000
_cell.length_c   1.000
_cell.angle_alpha   90.00
_cell.angle_beta   90.00
_cell.angle_gamma   90.00
#
_symmetry.space_group_name_H-M   'P 1'
#
loop_
_entity.id
_entity.type
_entity.pdbx_description
1 polymer ?
#
loop_
_entity_poly.entity_id
_entity_poly.type
_entity_poly.pdbx_seq_one_letter_code
_entity_poly.pdbx_strand_id
1 'polypeptide(L)' 'KDEHQNVIEITSLIKRNNCGKSLDIARMARDMLGGNGISDEFGVARHLVNLEVVNTYEGTHDVHALILGRAQTGIAAFAN' A
#
# COMPACT_ATOMS: atom_id res chain seq x y z
N LYS A 1 20.76 -1.31 23.72
CA LYS A 1 19.45 -0.93 24.31
C LYS A 1 18.68 -0.18 23.22
N ASP A 2 18.56 -0.78 22.03
CA ASP A 2 18.37 -0.06 20.76
C ASP A 2 17.35 -0.71 19.80
N GLU A 3 16.68 -1.80 20.20
CA GLU A 3 15.87 -2.62 19.28
C GLU A 3 14.55 -2.00 18.81
N HIS A 4 14.17 -0.81 19.30
CA HIS A 4 12.87 -0.19 18.99
C HIS A 4 12.97 1.22 18.40
N GLN A 5 14.16 1.69 18.04
CA GLN A 5 14.27 2.92 17.27
C GLN A 5 13.77 2.62 15.84
N ASN A 6 12.72 3.32 15.41
CA ASN A 6 12.15 3.32 14.05
C ASN A 6 11.05 2.29 13.73
N VAL A 7 10.36 1.72 14.72
CA VAL A 7 9.25 0.77 14.45
C VAL A 7 8.18 1.39 13.54
N ILE A 8 7.84 2.67 13.76
CA ILE A 8 6.78 3.35 13.00
C ILE A 8 7.19 3.57 11.54
N GLU A 9 8.43 3.99 11.31
CA GLU A 9 9.01 4.26 10.00
C GLU A 9 9.15 2.95 9.21
N ILE A 10 9.66 1.90 9.84
CA ILE A 10 9.82 0.58 9.21
C ILE A 10 8.44 0.01 8.85
N THR A 11 7.46 0.07 9.75
CA THR A 11 6.09 -0.36 9.44
C THR A 11 5.49 0.47 8.30
N SER A 12 5.69 1.79 8.29
CA SER A 12 5.21 2.67 7.22
C SER A 12 5.83 2.34 5.86
N LEU A 13 7.14 2.06 5.83
CA LEU A 13 7.85 1.64 4.63
C LEU A 13 7.27 0.34 4.07
N ILE A 14 7.14 -0.67 4.92
CA ILE A 14 6.67 -2.01 4.52
C ILE A 14 5.21 -1.95 4.08
N LYS A 15 4.33 -1.29 4.85
CA LYS A 15 2.90 -1.14 4.50
C LYS A 15 2.76 -0.45 3.15
N ARG A 16 3.37 0.73 3.00
CA ARG A 16 3.30 1.51 1.75
C ARG A 16 3.76 0.68 0.54
N ASN A 17 4.91 0.02 0.66
CA ASN A 17 5.46 -0.77 -0.44
C ASN A 17 4.58 -1.98 -0.76
N ASN A 18 4.25 -2.80 0.24
CA ASN A 18 3.56 -4.06 0.01
C ASN A 18 2.13 -3.83 -0.48
N CYS A 19 1.38 -2.88 0.10
CA CYS A 19 0.02 -2.59 -0.36
C CYS A 19 0.01 -2.07 -1.80
N GLY A 20 0.90 -1.12 -2.14
CA GLY A 20 1.00 -0.59 -3.49
C GLY A 20 1.39 -1.66 -4.50
N LYS A 21 2.42 -2.46 -4.20
CA LYS A 21 2.88 -3.54 -5.08
C LYS A 21 1.84 -4.64 -5.24
N SER A 22 1.17 -5.06 -4.17
CA SER A 22 0.09 -6.06 -4.25
C SER A 22 -1.06 -5.58 -5.13
N LEU A 23 -1.44 -4.30 -5.02
CA LEU A 23 -2.48 -3.72 -5.85
C LEU A 23 -2.10 -3.70 -7.33
N ASP A 24 -0.85 -3.31 -7.66
CA ASP A 24 -0.33 -3.35 -9.02
C ASP A 24 -0.28 -4.78 -9.59
N ILE A 25 0.13 -5.75 -8.77
CA ILE A 25 0.14 -7.18 -9.14
C ILE A 25 -1.29 -7.67 -9.40
N ALA A 26 -2.26 -7.30 -8.57
CA ALA A 26 -3.65 -7.70 -8.76
C ALA A 26 -4.25 -7.12 -10.06
N ARG A 27 -3.89 -5.88 -10.42
CA ARG A 27 -4.26 -5.28 -11.72
C ARG A 27 -3.64 -6.05 -12.89
N MET A 28 -2.35 -6.38 -12.81
CA MET A 28 -1.68 -7.16 -13.85
C MET A 28 -2.30 -8.56 -14.01
N ALA A 29 -2.58 -9.24 -12.90
CA ALA A 29 -3.23 -10.54 -12.91
C ALA A 29 -4.65 -10.44 -13.50
N ARG A 30 -5.38 -9.37 -13.18
CA ARG A 30 -6.69 -9.09 -13.77
C ARG A 30 -6.54 -8.98 -15.28
N ASP A 31 -5.64 -8.14 -15.78
CA ASP A 31 -5.46 -7.91 -17.22
C ASP A 31 -5.10 -9.20 -17.98
N MET A 32 -4.25 -10.06 -17.40
CA MET A 32 -3.88 -11.36 -17.96
C MET A 32 -5.09 -12.30 -18.16
N LEU A 33 -6.16 -12.15 -17.39
CA LEU A 33 -7.37 -12.97 -17.49
C LEU A 33 -8.40 -12.42 -18.51
N GLY A 34 -8.16 -11.28 -19.16
CA GLY A 34 -9.05 -10.77 -20.21
C GLY A 34 -10.49 -10.56 -19.74
N GLY A 35 -11.51 -11.08 -20.45
CA GLY A 35 -12.90 -10.99 -20.00
C GLY A 35 -13.17 -11.73 -18.69
N ASN A 36 -12.54 -12.91 -18.52
CA ASN A 36 -12.75 -13.79 -17.37
C ASN A 36 -12.28 -13.18 -16.07
N GLY A 37 -11.38 -12.20 -16.11
CA GLY A 37 -10.90 -11.53 -14.91
C GLY A 37 -11.96 -10.67 -14.21
N ILE A 38 -13.09 -10.30 -14.86
CA ILE A 38 -14.24 -9.65 -14.17
C ILE A 38 -15.12 -10.67 -13.45
N SER A 39 -15.15 -11.91 -13.94
CA SER A 39 -16.01 -12.95 -13.39
C SER A 39 -15.65 -13.21 -11.92
N ASP A 40 -16.66 -13.35 -11.07
CA ASP A 40 -16.46 -13.73 -9.67
C ASP A 40 -15.95 -15.18 -9.53
N GLU A 41 -16.05 -15.99 -10.59
CA GLU A 41 -15.46 -17.33 -10.66
C GLU A 41 -13.92 -17.30 -10.55
N PHE A 42 -13.29 -16.23 -11.02
CA PHE A 42 -11.85 -16.01 -10.94
C PHE A 42 -11.62 -14.83 -10.00
N GLY A 43 -11.55 -15.11 -8.69
CA GLY A 43 -11.53 -14.11 -7.59
C GLY A 43 -10.44 -13.03 -7.60
N VAL A 44 -9.71 -12.85 -8.71
CA VAL A 44 -8.78 -11.76 -8.96
C VAL A 44 -9.48 -10.39 -8.91
N ALA A 45 -10.67 -10.23 -9.51
CA ALA A 45 -11.44 -8.98 -9.37
C ALA A 45 -11.78 -8.69 -7.90
N ARG A 46 -12.19 -9.70 -7.14
CA ARG A 46 -12.43 -9.60 -5.70
C ARG A 46 -11.16 -9.18 -4.93
N HIS A 47 -10.01 -9.76 -5.24
CA HIS A 47 -8.74 -9.36 -4.62
C HIS A 47 -8.32 -7.94 -5.00
N LEU A 48 -8.53 -7.53 -6.24
CA LEU A 48 -8.27 -6.17 -6.71
C LEU A 48 -9.05 -5.14 -5.88
N VAL A 49 -10.37 -5.28 -5.76
CA VAL A 49 -11.20 -4.33 -5.00
C VAL A 49 -10.89 -4.35 -3.50
N ASN A 50 -10.55 -5.52 -2.94
CA ASN A 50 -10.10 -5.61 -1.55
C ASN A 50 -8.79 -4.84 -1.32
N LEU A 51 -7.85 -4.93 -2.26
CA LEU A 51 -6.56 -4.25 -2.17
C LEU A 51 -6.66 -2.73 -2.33
N GLU A 52 -7.68 -2.22 -3.04
CA GLU A 52 -7.98 -0.79 -3.08
C GLU A 52 -8.35 -0.25 -1.68
N VAL A 53 -9.11 -1.03 -0.91
CA VAL A 53 -9.43 -0.71 0.49
C VAL A 53 -8.19 -0.80 1.37
N VAL A 54 -7.42 -1.89 1.28
CA VAL A 54 -6.20 -2.08 2.09
C VAL A 54 -5.16 -0.98 1.83
N ASN A 55 -5.08 -0.48 0.60
CA ASN A 55 -4.14 0.59 0.26
C ASN A 55 -4.51 1.95 0.92
N THR A 56 -5.75 2.12 1.39
CA THR A 56 -6.26 3.39 1.92
C THR A 56 -6.56 3.41 3.42
N TYR A 57 -6.93 2.27 4.04
CA TYR A 57 -7.54 2.26 5.38
C TYR A 57 -6.57 2.48 6.57
N GLU A 58 -5.34 1.94 6.57
CA GLU A 58 -4.37 2.13 7.69
C GLU A 58 -3.29 3.17 7.36
N GLY A 59 -3.72 4.33 6.88
CA GLY A 59 -2.83 5.35 6.31
C GLY A 59 -2.67 5.16 4.81
N THR A 60 -2.93 6.23 4.06
CA THR A 60 -2.82 6.20 2.61
C THR A 60 -1.37 6.07 2.18
N HIS A 61 -1.17 5.63 0.94
CA HIS A 61 0.16 5.53 0.33
C HIS A 61 0.98 6.84 0.44
N ASP A 62 0.30 7.98 0.35
CA ASP A 62 0.92 9.31 0.46
C ASP A 62 1.19 9.71 1.91
N VAL A 63 0.29 9.39 2.85
CA VAL A 63 0.53 9.62 4.28
C VAL A 63 1.79 8.90 4.75
N HIS A 64 1.98 7.63 4.35
CA HIS A 64 3.23 6.92 4.68
C HIS A 64 4.45 7.53 3.98
N ALA A 65 4.31 8.09 2.77
CA ALA A 65 5.41 8.80 2.13
C ALA A 65 5.82 10.04 2.94
N LEU A 66 4.85 10.79 3.48
CA LEU A 66 5.10 11.94 4.33
C LEU A 66 5.71 11.56 5.69
N ILE A 67 5.32 10.43 6.28
CA ILE A 67 5.97 9.90 7.50
C ILE A 67 7.46 9.65 7.25
N LEU A 68 7.77 8.95 6.16
CA LEU A 68 9.15 8.64 5.78
C LEU A 68 9.93 9.91 5.41
N GLY A 69 9.30 10.86 4.70
CA GLY A 69 9.90 12.15 4.37
C GLY A 69 10.27 12.96 5.60
N ARG A 70 9.39 13.00 6.61
CA ARG A 70 9.70 13.63 7.90
C ARG A 70 10.85 12.94 8.62
N ALA A 71 10.89 11.60 8.61
CA ALA A 71 11.98 10.85 9.25
C ALA A 71 13.34 11.11 8.59
N GLN A 72 13.37 11.28 7.26
CA GLN A 72 14.62 11.56 6.52
C GLN A 72 15.08 13.01 6.65
N THR A 73 14.14 13.97 6.65
CA THR A 73 14.47 15.40 6.54
C THR A 73 14.37 16.16 7.87
N GLY A 74 13.70 15.60 8.87
CA GLY A 74 13.32 16.31 10.09
C GLY A 74 12.20 17.34 9.89
N ILE A 75 11.65 17.48 8.68
CA ILE A 75 10.65 18.49 8.32
C ILE A 75 9.30 17.80 8.08
N ALA A 76 8.27 18.22 8.81
CA ALA A 76 6.91 17.74 8.56
C ALA A 76 6.31 18.42 7.32
N ALA A 77 5.76 17.63 6.41
CA ALA A 77 5.10 18.10 5.17
C ALA A 77 3.62 17.67 5.10
N PHE A 78 3.01 17.39 6.25
CA PHE A 78 1.55 17.29 6.35
C PHE A 78 0.96 18.70 6.31
N ALA A 79 -0.22 18.88 5.70
CA ALA A 79 -0.92 20.16 5.78
C ALA A 79 -1.21 20.52 7.25
N ASN A 80 -1.01 21.79 7.61
CA ASN A 80 -1.47 22.38 8.86
C ASN A 80 -2.87 22.96 8.69
#